data_AF-A0A640SKJ6-F1
#
_entry.id   AF-A0A640SKJ6-F1
#
_cell.length_a   1.000
_cell.length_b   1.000
_cell.length_c   1.000
_cell.angle_alpha   90.00
_cell.angle_beta   90.00
_cell.angle_gamma   90.00
#
_symmetry.space_group_name_H-M   'P 1'
#
loop_
_entity.id
_entity.type
_entity.pdbx_description
1 polymer ?
#
loop_
_entity_poly.entity_id
_entity_poly.type
_entity_poly.pdbx_seq_one_letter_code
_entity_poly.pdbx_strand_id
1 'polypeptide(L)'
;MGRGAEGQASAETGPAEITLVLPDGQTVRVRLHERCETRGQHQWRYRIGVPSWVATQAGVEAAEYGVWVTSDQLQPIEGVDLSRVPTHRLPPELPPPRPSGWVVRPDPERRGGTVVHDADCRQAGGGGVELGAMEALDALMRPGARACHDCDAAAVLVPALELGQGYA
;
A
#
# COMPACT_ATOMS: atom_id res chain seq x y z
N MET A 1 7.45 43.94 -24.15
CA MET A 1 6.81 42.67 -24.56
C MET A 1 7.71 41.55 -24.06
N GLY A 2 7.52 40.91 -22.91
CA GLY A 2 6.28 40.49 -22.28
C GLY A 2 6.19 38.97 -22.40
N ARG A 3 6.92 38.22 -21.56
CA ARG A 3 6.61 36.83 -21.23
C ARG A 3 6.83 36.66 -19.74
N GLY A 4 5.71 36.66 -19.01
CA GLY A 4 5.66 36.38 -17.59
C GLY A 4 6.14 34.96 -17.35
N ALA A 5 7.14 34.83 -16.47
CA ALA A 5 7.32 33.61 -15.73
C ALA A 5 6.21 33.61 -14.67
N GLU A 6 5.10 32.94 -14.99
CA GLU A 6 4.09 32.59 -14.01
C GLU A 6 4.77 31.62 -13.03
N GLY A 7 5.25 32.17 -11.92
CA GLY A 7 5.53 31.40 -10.73
C GLY A 7 4.26 30.65 -10.37
N GLN A 8 4.28 29.34 -10.52
CA GLN A 8 3.28 28.46 -9.93
C GLN A 8 3.32 28.73 -8.43
N ALA A 9 2.36 29.53 -7.96
CA ALA A 9 2.07 29.63 -6.55
C ALA A 9 1.66 28.23 -6.09
N SER A 10 2.59 27.52 -5.45
CA SER A 10 2.24 26.36 -4.61
C SER A 10 1.11 26.80 -3.72
N ALA A 11 -0.09 26.27 -3.93
CA ALA A 11 -1.21 26.49 -3.02
C ALA A 11 -0.71 26.15 -1.62
N GLU A 12 -0.72 27.13 -0.71
CA GLU A 12 -0.26 26.98 0.66
C GLU A 12 -1.06 25.84 1.30
N THR A 13 -0.43 24.67 1.31
CA THR A 13 -0.96 23.44 1.87
C THR A 13 -0.76 23.56 3.38
N GLY A 14 -1.84 23.46 4.15
CA GLY A 14 -1.81 23.81 5.56
C GLY A 14 -2.76 22.94 6.38
N PRO A 15 -2.52 22.86 7.70
CA PRO A 15 -3.40 22.10 8.58
C PRO A 15 -4.78 22.74 8.65
N ALA A 16 -5.81 21.90 8.80
CA ALA A 16 -7.20 22.34 9.00
C ALA A 16 -7.72 21.90 10.37
N GLU A 17 -8.74 22.56 10.90
CA GLU A 17 -9.33 22.14 12.18
C GLU A 17 -10.32 20.97 12.00
N ILE A 18 -10.29 20.03 12.94
CA ILE A 18 -11.22 18.91 13.00
C ILE A 18 -11.50 18.55 14.46
N THR A 19 -12.63 17.89 14.72
CA THR A 19 -12.95 17.39 16.05
C THR A 19 -12.42 15.96 16.21
N LEU A 20 -11.64 15.73 17.26
CA LEU A 20 -11.27 14.41 17.77
C LEU A 20 -12.30 13.96 18.82
N VAL A 21 -12.84 12.75 18.66
CA VAL A 21 -13.70 12.08 19.64
C VAL A 21 -12.84 11.10 20.44
N LEU A 22 -12.76 11.32 21.75
CA LEU A 22 -12.04 10.47 22.69
C LEU A 22 -12.87 9.22 23.06
N PRO A 23 -12.26 8.15 23.60
CA PRO A 23 -12.97 6.91 23.93
C PRO A 23 -14.12 7.06 24.94
N ASP A 24 -14.07 8.10 25.77
CA ASP A 24 -15.12 8.44 26.74
C ASP A 24 -16.23 9.35 26.15
N GLY A 25 -16.17 9.64 24.85
CA GLY A 25 -17.11 10.51 24.15
C GLY A 25 -16.80 12.00 24.25
N GLN A 26 -15.75 12.40 24.96
CA GLN A 26 -15.31 13.78 24.97
C GLN A 26 -14.83 14.22 23.58
N THR A 27 -14.97 15.50 23.28
CA THR A 27 -14.54 16.07 21.99
C THR A 27 -13.47 17.14 22.19
N VAL A 28 -12.45 17.11 21.34
CA VAL A 28 -11.32 18.04 21.36
C VAL A 28 -11.12 18.60 19.96
N ARG A 29 -10.99 19.92 19.82
CA ARG A 29 -10.58 20.53 18.54
C ARG A 29 -9.08 20.32 18.35
N VAL A 30 -8.71 19.73 17.22
CA VAL A 30 -7.33 19.39 16.86
C VAL A 30 -7.02 19.88 15.47
N ARG A 31 -5.73 19.92 15.12
CA ARG A 31 -5.28 20.23 13.75
C ARG A 31 -5.09 18.95 12.97
N LEU A 32 -5.72 18.84 11.81
CA LEU A 32 -5.48 17.80 10.82
C LEU A 32 -4.36 18.25 9.89
N HIS A 33 -3.23 17.55 9.93
CA HIS A 33 -2.03 17.89 9.17
C HIS A 33 -1.96 17.18 7.82
N GLU A 34 -2.37 15.91 7.76
CA GLU A 34 -2.32 15.12 6.53
C GLU A 34 -3.24 13.90 6.63
N ARG A 35 -3.64 13.36 5.48
CA ARG A 35 -4.34 12.07 5.37
C ARG A 35 -3.64 11.15 4.38
N CYS A 36 -3.48 9.89 4.76
CA CYS A 36 -2.78 8.87 4.01
C CYS A 36 -3.69 7.66 3.79
N GLU A 37 -3.76 7.20 2.56
CA GLU A 37 -4.43 5.95 2.20
C GLU A 37 -3.54 4.76 2.59
N THR A 38 -4.14 3.69 3.11
CA THR A 38 -3.42 2.49 3.58
C THR A 38 -4.09 1.21 3.12
N ARG A 39 -3.30 0.12 2.99
CA ARG A 39 -3.78 -1.23 2.64
C ARG A 39 -4.32 -2.02 3.84
N GLY A 40 -4.57 -1.37 4.98
CA GLY A 40 -5.04 -1.99 6.21
C GLY A 40 -6.57 -2.02 6.34
N GLN A 41 -7.05 -2.40 7.53
CA GLN A 41 -8.49 -2.45 7.86
C GLN A 41 -9.20 -1.10 7.65
N HIS A 42 -8.50 0.01 7.86
CA HIS A 42 -9.00 1.36 7.58
C HIS A 42 -8.29 1.90 6.35
N GLN A 43 -9.05 2.18 5.28
CA GLN A 43 -8.51 2.73 4.04
C GLN A 43 -7.76 4.04 4.27
N TRP A 44 -8.13 4.84 5.27
CA TRP A 44 -7.51 6.13 5.57
C TRP A 44 -6.97 6.22 6.99
N ARG A 45 -5.78 6.82 7.11
CA ARG A 45 -5.18 7.29 8.36
C ARG A 45 -5.03 8.80 8.29
N TYR A 46 -5.24 9.46 9.42
CA TYR A 46 -5.21 10.91 9.54
C TYR A 46 -4.20 11.30 10.60
N ARG A 47 -3.24 12.17 10.26
CA ARG A 47 -2.29 12.70 11.24
C ARG A 47 -2.86 13.96 11.84
N ILE A 48 -3.12 13.92 13.13
CA ILE A 48 -3.58 15.08 13.88
C ILE A 48 -2.48 15.59 14.82
N GLY A 49 -2.53 16.88 15.09
CA GLY A 49 -1.79 17.55 16.13
C GLY A 49 -2.70 17.78 17.32
N VAL A 50 -2.40 17.12 18.44
CA VAL A 50 -3.18 17.25 19.68
C VAL A 50 -2.50 18.30 20.56
N PRO A 51 -3.23 19.35 21.01
CA PRO A 51 -2.70 20.34 21.92
C PRO A 51 -2.19 19.69 23.21
N SER A 52 -1.01 20.09 23.66
CA SER A 52 -0.41 19.64 24.91
C SER A 52 0.37 20.76 25.57
N TRP A 53 0.90 20.46 26.76
CA TRP A 53 1.81 21.34 27.47
C TRP A 53 3.03 20.55 27.91
N VAL A 54 4.20 21.17 27.81
CA VAL A 54 5.46 20.59 28.26
C VAL A 54 6.02 21.45 29.39
N ALA A 55 6.43 20.80 30.47
CA ALA A 55 7.13 21.45 31.57
C ALA A 55 8.59 21.71 31.16
N THR A 56 9.03 22.95 31.30
CA THR A 56 10.40 23.39 31.06
C THR A 56 10.99 23.97 32.35
N GLN A 57 12.29 24.25 32.38
CA GLN A 57 12.91 24.93 33.53
C GLN A 57 12.34 26.33 33.76
N ALA A 58 11.78 26.97 32.71
CA ALA A 58 11.21 28.31 32.76
C ALA A 58 9.71 28.32 33.07
N GLY A 59 9.03 27.16 33.06
CA GLY A 59 7.60 27.07 33.35
C GLY A 59 6.90 26.00 32.52
N VAL A 60 5.76 26.37 31.92
CA VAL A 60 4.94 25.48 31.11
C VAL A 60 4.73 26.12 29.74
N GLU A 61 5.07 25.40 28.68
CA GLU A 61 4.96 25.87 27.30
C GLU A 61 3.92 25.07 26.53
N ALA A 62 3.17 25.76 25.66
CA ALA A 62 2.23 25.11 24.75
C ALA A 62 3.00 24.29 23.72
N ALA A 63 2.55 23.07 23.50
CA ALA A 63 3.13 22.13 22.56
C ALA A 63 2.03 21.43 21.78
N GLU A 64 2.44 20.65 20.78
CA GLU A 64 1.56 19.81 20.00
C GLU A 64 2.28 18.49 19.77
N TYR A 65 1.63 17.36 20.08
CA TYR A 65 2.14 16.07 19.69
C TYR A 65 1.34 15.50 18.52
N GLY A 66 2.05 14.90 17.57
CA GLY A 66 1.46 14.27 16.40
C GLY A 66 1.02 12.84 16.69
N VAL A 67 -0.18 12.46 16.25
CA VAL A 67 -0.68 11.09 16.33
C VAL A 67 -1.49 10.72 15.08
N TRP A 68 -1.42 9.46 14.68
CA TRP A 68 -2.21 8.90 13.58
C TRP A 68 -3.49 8.25 14.11
N VAL A 69 -4.63 8.65 13.57
CA VAL A 69 -5.97 8.17 13.95
C VAL A 69 -6.75 7.67 12.72
N THR A 70 -7.89 7.03 12.95
CA THR A 70 -8.83 6.63 11.89
C THR A 70 -9.95 7.66 11.75
N SER A 71 -10.75 7.54 10.69
CA SER A 71 -11.96 8.37 10.52
C SER A 71 -12.98 8.18 11.65
N ASP A 72 -12.97 7.03 12.33
CA ASP A 72 -13.96 6.71 13.37
C ASP A 72 -13.82 7.61 14.60
N GLN A 73 -12.64 8.20 14.77
CA GLN A 73 -12.31 9.09 15.88
C GLN A 73 -12.45 10.56 15.48
N LEU A 74 -12.84 10.87 14.25
CA LEU A 74 -12.83 12.23 13.71
C LEU A 74 -14.21 12.68 13.23
N GLN A 75 -14.55 13.92 13.55
CA GLN A 75 -15.76 14.59 13.07
C GLN A 75 -15.39 15.91 12.39
N PRO A 76 -15.82 16.15 11.14
CA PRO A 76 -15.66 17.44 10.48
C PRO A 76 -16.34 18.54 11.28
N ILE A 77 -15.72 19.73 11.29
CA ILE A 77 -16.35 20.93 11.83
C ILE A 77 -17.08 21.63 10.68
N GLU A 78 -18.33 22.00 10.90
CA GLU A 78 -19.14 22.73 9.91
C GLU A 78 -18.44 24.02 9.48
N GLY A 79 -18.35 24.25 8.17
CA GLY A 79 -17.70 25.42 7.59
C GLY A 79 -16.17 25.34 7.47
N VAL A 80 -15.52 24.28 7.97
CA VAL A 80 -14.07 24.10 7.77
C VAL A 80 -13.78 23.40 6.45
N ASP A 81 -12.96 24.05 5.60
CA ASP A 81 -12.48 23.50 4.34
C ASP A 81 -11.31 22.52 4.55
N LEU A 82 -11.58 21.22 4.39
CA LEU A 82 -10.57 20.15 4.49
C LEU A 82 -9.89 19.84 3.15
N SER A 83 -10.24 20.51 2.05
CA SER A 83 -9.67 20.22 0.73
C SER A 83 -8.18 20.58 0.61
N ARG A 84 -7.71 21.48 1.48
CA ARG A 84 -6.33 21.96 1.54
C ARG A 84 -5.39 21.05 2.32
N VAL A 85 -5.93 20.04 3.01
CA VAL A 85 -5.14 19.09 3.78
C VAL A 85 -4.41 18.15 2.81
N PRO A 86 -3.07 17.99 2.94
CA PRO A 86 -2.31 17.03 2.14
C PRO A 86 -2.96 15.65 2.14
N THR A 87 -3.12 15.10 0.94
CA THR A 87 -3.79 13.82 0.72
C THR A 87 -2.87 12.89 -0.05
N HIS A 88 -2.35 11.88 0.62
CA HIS A 88 -1.46 10.88 0.04
C HIS A 88 -2.27 9.64 -0.30
N ARG A 89 -2.53 9.44 -1.59
CA ARG A 89 -3.19 8.21 -2.08
C ARG A 89 -2.16 7.12 -2.31
N LEU A 90 -2.58 5.88 -2.16
CA LEU A 90 -1.75 4.76 -2.58
C LEU A 90 -1.58 4.81 -4.10
N PRO A 91 -0.40 4.44 -4.62
CA PRO A 91 -0.27 4.20 -6.04
C PRO A 91 -1.33 3.18 -6.48
N PRO A 92 -1.95 3.40 -7.66
CA PRO A 92 -2.86 2.40 -8.21
C PRO A 92 -2.12 1.07 -8.29
N GLU A 93 -2.80 -0.02 -7.92
CA GLU A 93 -2.26 -1.35 -8.14
C GLU A 93 -2.11 -1.54 -9.65
N LEU A 94 -0.87 -1.82 -10.07
CA LEU A 94 -0.63 -2.18 -11.46
C LEU A 94 -1.36 -3.52 -11.71
N PRO A 95 -2.03 -3.68 -12.86
CA PRO A 95 -2.57 -4.98 -13.21
C PRO A 95 -1.42 -5.98 -13.19
N PRO A 96 -1.66 -7.23 -12.75
CA PRO A 96 -0.65 -8.25 -12.85
C PRO A 96 -0.17 -8.33 -14.31
N PRO A 97 1.14 -8.58 -14.53
CA PRO A 97 1.65 -8.78 -15.87
C PRO A 97 0.83 -9.87 -16.59
N ARG A 98 0.60 -9.68 -17.90
CA ARG A 98 -0.11 -10.68 -18.70
C ARG A 98 0.90 -11.76 -19.09
N PRO A 99 0.80 -12.98 -18.53
CA PRO A 99 1.75 -14.03 -18.85
C PRO A 99 1.58 -14.47 -20.31
N SER A 100 2.68 -14.80 -20.96
CA SER A 100 2.68 -15.32 -22.33
C SER A 100 2.37 -16.83 -22.39
N GLY A 101 2.33 -17.49 -21.24
CA GLY A 101 2.15 -18.93 -21.05
C GLY A 101 3.01 -19.42 -19.89
N TRP A 102 2.89 -20.70 -19.51
CA TRP A 102 3.67 -21.25 -18.41
C TRP A 102 4.52 -22.41 -18.88
N VAL A 103 5.73 -22.52 -18.34
CA VAL A 103 6.64 -23.63 -18.60
C VAL A 103 7.16 -24.18 -17.28
N VAL A 104 7.01 -25.49 -17.07
CA VAL A 104 7.63 -26.16 -15.93
C VAL A 104 8.94 -26.84 -16.31
N ARG A 105 9.96 -26.68 -15.47
CA ARG A 105 11.27 -27.30 -15.62
C ARG A 105 11.73 -27.97 -14.32
N PRO A 106 12.63 -28.96 -14.39
CA PRO A 106 13.35 -29.43 -13.21
C PRO A 106 14.16 -28.30 -12.56
N ASP A 107 14.16 -28.23 -11.23
CA ASP A 107 14.96 -27.26 -10.50
C ASP A 107 16.45 -27.64 -10.58
N PRO A 108 17.33 -26.79 -11.14
CA PRO A 108 18.75 -27.09 -11.24
C PRO A 108 19.43 -27.17 -9.87
N GLU A 109 18.88 -26.49 -8.86
CA GLU A 109 19.46 -26.41 -7.51
C GLU A 109 18.95 -27.53 -6.59
N ARG A 110 17.81 -28.15 -6.93
CA ARG A 110 17.15 -29.14 -6.09
C ARG A 110 16.74 -30.37 -6.88
N ARG A 111 17.45 -31.48 -6.67
CA ARG A 111 17.09 -32.78 -7.25
C ARG A 111 15.64 -33.15 -6.90
N GLY A 112 14.82 -33.37 -7.91
CA GLY A 112 13.40 -33.70 -7.77
C GLY A 112 12.47 -32.50 -7.54
N GLY A 113 13.01 -31.28 -7.44
CA GLY A 113 12.23 -30.05 -7.45
C GLY A 113 11.86 -29.62 -8.87
N THR A 114 10.89 -28.71 -8.98
CA THR A 114 10.52 -28.09 -10.26
C THR A 114 10.40 -26.58 -10.10
N VAL A 115 10.64 -25.85 -11.18
CA VAL A 115 10.47 -24.41 -11.25
C VAL A 115 9.46 -24.10 -12.36
N VAL A 116 8.45 -23.31 -12.05
CA VAL A 116 7.48 -22.79 -13.02
C VAL A 116 7.91 -21.41 -13.46
N HIS A 117 8.01 -21.21 -14.77
CA HIS A 117 8.44 -20.00 -15.44
C HIS A 117 7.33 -19.44 -16.31
N ASP A 118 7.34 -18.13 -16.57
CA ASP A 118 6.66 -17.56 -17.73
C ASP A 118 7.30 -18.09 -19.03
N ALA A 119 6.51 -18.27 -20.08
CA ALA A 119 6.97 -18.82 -21.36
C ALA A 119 8.09 -17.99 -22.02
N ASP A 120 8.09 -16.67 -21.82
CA ASP A 120 9.12 -15.76 -22.37
C ASP A 120 10.34 -15.64 -21.44
N CYS A 121 10.36 -16.37 -20.32
CA CYS A 121 11.49 -16.37 -19.41
C CYS A 121 12.74 -16.93 -20.10
N ARG A 122 13.83 -16.16 -20.11
CA ARG A 122 15.13 -16.62 -20.62
C ARG A 122 15.63 -17.93 -19.99
N GLN A 123 15.22 -18.23 -18.75
CA GLN A 123 15.57 -19.47 -18.05
C GLN A 123 14.68 -20.65 -18.44
N ALA A 124 13.51 -20.38 -19.04
CA ALA A 124 12.66 -21.41 -19.63
C ALA A 124 13.23 -21.95 -20.96
N GLY A 125 14.18 -21.24 -21.58
CA GLY A 125 14.84 -21.64 -22.81
C GLY A 125 15.53 -23.02 -22.72
N GLY A 126 15.41 -23.82 -23.79
CA GLY A 126 16.09 -25.11 -23.92
C GLY A 126 15.31 -26.32 -23.44
N GLY A 127 13.97 -26.22 -23.34
CA GLY A 127 13.06 -27.35 -23.11
C GLY A 127 12.37 -27.34 -21.75
N GLY A 128 11.09 -27.66 -21.76
CA GLY A 128 10.17 -27.73 -20.62
C GLY A 128 8.79 -28.16 -21.11
N VAL A 129 7.85 -28.39 -20.20
CA VAL A 129 6.47 -28.69 -20.58
C VAL A 129 5.67 -27.38 -20.51
N GLU A 130 5.07 -27.00 -21.63
CA GLU A 130 4.12 -25.89 -21.68
C GLU A 130 2.84 -26.27 -20.96
N LEU A 131 2.36 -25.37 -20.11
CA LEU A 131 1.22 -25.58 -19.23
C LEU A 131 0.20 -24.44 -19.41
N GLY A 132 -1.08 -24.80 -19.30
CA GLY A 132 -2.14 -23.84 -19.02
C GLY A 132 -2.05 -23.30 -17.60
N ALA A 133 -2.81 -22.23 -17.30
CA ALA A 133 -2.77 -21.57 -15.99
C ALA A 133 -3.10 -22.50 -14.81
N MET A 134 -4.10 -23.36 -14.96
CA MET A 134 -4.47 -24.30 -13.89
C MET A 134 -3.41 -25.37 -13.67
N GLU A 135 -2.84 -25.91 -14.75
CA GLU A 135 -1.78 -26.91 -14.68
C GLU A 135 -0.49 -26.34 -14.06
N ALA A 136 -0.21 -25.05 -14.27
CA ALA A 136 0.89 -24.34 -13.64
C ALA A 136 0.69 -24.18 -12.11
N LEU A 137 -0.54 -23.89 -11.68
CA LEU A 137 -0.89 -23.87 -10.24
C LEU A 137 -0.77 -25.28 -9.64
N ASP A 138 -1.28 -26.30 -10.33
CA ASP A 138 -1.13 -27.70 -9.91
C ASP A 138 0.33 -28.14 -9.82
N ALA A 139 1.18 -27.68 -10.75
CA ALA A 139 2.61 -27.92 -10.71
C ALA A 139 3.25 -27.26 -9.48
N LEU A 140 2.86 -26.03 -9.12
CA LEU A 140 3.37 -25.33 -7.94
C LEU A 140 2.93 -25.93 -6.60
N MET A 141 1.79 -26.63 -6.56
CA MET A 141 1.37 -27.35 -5.35
C MET A 141 2.21 -28.60 -5.06
N ARG A 142 3.07 -29.04 -5.99
CA ARG A 142 3.90 -30.25 -5.78
C ARG A 142 5.02 -29.99 -4.76
N PRO A 143 5.38 -30.98 -3.94
CA PRO A 143 6.48 -30.84 -2.99
C PRO A 143 7.79 -30.44 -3.68
N GLY A 144 8.38 -29.33 -3.23
CA GLY A 144 9.64 -28.83 -3.78
C GLY A 144 9.50 -28.11 -5.12
N ALA A 145 8.28 -27.81 -5.58
CA ALA A 145 8.04 -26.87 -6.66
C ALA A 145 8.17 -25.42 -6.16
N ARG A 146 8.62 -24.52 -7.03
CA ARG A 146 8.65 -23.07 -6.79
C ARG A 146 8.35 -22.29 -8.06
N ALA A 147 7.88 -21.06 -7.90
CA ALA A 147 7.79 -20.12 -9.02
C ALA A 147 9.15 -19.46 -9.24
N CYS A 148 9.51 -19.20 -10.51
CA CYS A 148 10.69 -18.42 -10.83
C CYS A 148 10.48 -16.96 -10.39
N HIS A 149 11.45 -16.40 -9.68
CA HIS A 149 11.43 -15.00 -9.22
C HIS A 149 12.07 -14.02 -10.21
N ASP A 150 12.73 -14.52 -11.27
CA ASP A 150 13.37 -13.71 -12.31
C ASP A 150 12.44 -13.43 -13.50
N CYS A 151 11.18 -13.87 -13.42
CA CYS A 151 10.12 -13.56 -14.37
C CYS A 151 8.79 -13.39 -13.63
N ASP A 152 7.72 -13.13 -14.39
CA ASP A 152 6.40 -12.81 -13.84
C ASP A 152 5.68 -14.00 -13.16
N ALA A 153 6.25 -15.21 -13.22
CA ALA A 153 5.65 -16.42 -12.63
C ALA A 153 5.35 -16.27 -11.14
N ALA A 154 6.30 -15.80 -10.33
CA ALA A 154 6.06 -15.63 -8.90
C ALA A 154 5.02 -14.53 -8.61
N ALA A 155 5.06 -13.43 -9.36
CA ALA A 155 4.15 -12.30 -9.17
C ALA A 155 2.70 -12.65 -9.51
N VAL A 156 2.47 -13.57 -10.45
CA VAL A 156 1.13 -13.96 -10.91
C VAL A 156 0.60 -15.20 -10.19
N LEU A 157 1.41 -16.25 -10.07
CA LEU A 157 0.91 -17.56 -9.62
C LEU A 157 0.85 -17.69 -8.10
N VAL A 158 1.76 -17.06 -7.35
CA VAL A 158 1.78 -17.19 -5.87
C VAL A 158 0.53 -16.57 -5.24
N PRO A 159 0.12 -15.32 -5.57
CA PRO A 159 -1.12 -14.76 -5.03
C PRO A 159 -2.37 -15.58 -5.43
N ALA A 160 -2.39 -16.15 -6.63
CA ALA A 160 -3.50 -16.99 -7.09
C ALA A 160 -3.64 -18.28 -6.27
N LEU A 161 -2.52 -18.88 -5.84
CA LEU A 161 -2.53 -20.04 -4.92
C LEU A 161 -3.07 -19.66 -3.54
N GLU A 162 -2.63 -18.52 -3.00
CA GLU A 162 -3.06 -18.05 -1.68
C GLU A 162 -4.57 -17.76 -1.66
N LEU A 163 -5.12 -17.19 -2.73
CA LEU A 163 -6.56 -16.96 -2.88
C LEU A 163 -7.36 -18.26 -2.91
N GLY A 164 -6.85 -19.31 -3.55
CA GLY A 164 -7.51 -20.63 -3.62
C GLY A 164 -7.53 -21.38 -2.28
N GLN A 165 -6.52 -21.17 -1.43
CA GLN A 165 -6.40 -21.83 -0.12
C GLN A 165 -7.38 -21.28 0.93
N GLY A 166 -7.93 -20.08 0.74
CA GLY A 166 -8.91 -19.47 1.64
C GLY A 166 -10.35 -20.00 1.50
N TYR A 167 -10.60 -20.91 0.55
CA TYR A 167 -11.92 -21.48 0.26
C TYR A 167 -12.06 -22.97 0.66
N ALA A 168 -11.08 -23.53 1.36
CA ALA A 168 -11.06 -24.93 1.81
C ALA A 168 -11.63 -25.12 3.22
#